data_AF-A0A4U6T9E8-F1
#
_entry.id   AF-A0A4U6T9E8-F1
#
_cell.length_a   1.000
_cell.length_b   1.000
_cell.length_c   1.000
_cell.angle_alpha   90.00
_cell.angle_beta   90.00
_cell.angle_gamma   90.00
#
_symmetry.space_group_name_H-M   'P 1'
#
loop_
_entity.id
_entity.type
_entity.pdbx_description
1 polymer ?
#
loop_
_entity_poly.entity_id
_entity_poly.type
_entity_poly.pdbx_seq_one_letter_code
_entity_poly.pdbx_strand_id
1 'polypeptide(L)'
;MRENLGAILQSSTRTCIRQLKYAILERILYDGAKELAQVESDSSKYVLSPDNQEIGEKLSEIGAKLDYPLLNKELVQDVRKLWQDPAIQETYSRGSILQVPDCAQYFMSNLDRLAEVDYVPPKEDMLYARVQTNGAVEVQFSPLGESKIGGEVYRLYDVGGQRNDRRKWIHLFEVLML
;
A
#
# COMPACT_ATOMS: atom_id res chain seq x y z
N MET A 1 -25.65 -15.55 -3.98
CA MET A 1 -24.23 -15.51 -4.40
C MET A 1 -23.61 -14.10 -4.41
N ARG A 2 -24.37 -12.99 -4.30
CA ARG A 2 -23.82 -11.62 -4.24
C ARG A 2 -23.35 -11.16 -2.85
N GLU A 3 -23.84 -11.77 -1.77
CA GLU A 3 -23.50 -11.37 -0.39
C GLU A 3 -22.06 -11.72 0.04
N ASN A 4 -21.36 -12.60 -0.69
CA ASN A 4 -20.02 -13.05 -0.31
C ASN A 4 -18.90 -12.19 -0.93
N LEU A 5 -19.15 -11.50 -2.03
CA LEU A 5 -18.13 -10.68 -2.72
C LEU A 5 -17.72 -9.45 -1.91
N GLY A 6 -18.65 -8.80 -1.23
CA GLY A 6 -18.34 -7.63 -0.39
C GLY A 6 -17.44 -7.97 0.79
N ALA A 7 -17.70 -9.09 1.46
CA ALA A 7 -16.87 -9.57 2.57
C ALA A 7 -15.47 -10.01 2.10
N ILE A 8 -15.38 -10.69 0.96
CA ILE A 8 -14.09 -11.10 0.36
C ILE A 8 -13.25 -9.88 -0.03
N LEU A 9 -13.85 -8.89 -0.69
CA LEU A 9 -13.18 -7.65 -1.06
C LEU A 9 -12.66 -6.91 0.17
N GLN A 10 -13.49 -6.75 1.21
CA GLN A 10 -13.08 -6.10 2.45
C GLN A 10 -11.94 -6.85 3.15
N SER A 11 -11.98 -8.18 3.21
CA SER A 11 -10.91 -9.01 3.78
C SER A 11 -9.59 -8.87 3.00
N SER A 12 -9.65 -8.90 1.67
CA SER A 12 -8.48 -8.72 0.81
C SER A 12 -7.88 -7.32 0.95
N THR A 13 -8.72 -6.28 1.00
CA THR A 13 -8.28 -4.90 1.21
C THR A 13 -7.58 -4.73 2.57
N ARG A 14 -8.16 -5.26 3.66
CA ARG A 14 -7.51 -5.22 4.99
C ARG A 14 -6.13 -5.88 4.95
N THR A 15 -6.03 -7.02 4.28
CA THR A 15 -4.76 -7.75 4.13
C THR A 15 -3.75 -6.95 3.32
N CYS A 16 -4.16 -6.35 2.21
CA CYS A 16 -3.29 -5.50 1.40
C CYS A 16 -2.80 -4.28 2.18
N ILE A 17 -3.69 -3.55 2.87
CA ILE A 17 -3.31 -2.40 3.69
C ILE A 17 -2.35 -2.83 4.79
N ARG A 18 -2.56 -4.00 5.41
CA ARG A 18 -1.63 -4.57 6.38
C ARG A 18 -0.24 -4.77 5.78
N GLN A 19 -0.16 -5.44 4.63
CA GLN A 19 1.12 -5.67 3.94
C GLN A 19 1.82 -4.37 3.56
N LEU A 20 1.06 -3.41 3.03
CA LEU A 20 1.58 -2.12 2.58
C LEU A 20 2.23 -1.35 3.72
N LYS A 21 1.61 -1.32 4.91
CA LYS A 21 2.17 -0.66 6.11
C LYS A 21 3.56 -1.19 6.48
N TYR A 22 3.70 -2.50 6.57
CA TYR A 22 4.98 -3.10 6.96
C TYR A 22 6.01 -3.07 5.85
N ALA A 23 5.59 -3.18 4.58
CA ALA A 23 6.48 -2.98 3.44
C ALA A 23 7.02 -1.54 3.38
N ILE A 24 6.21 -0.53 3.72
CA ILE A 24 6.69 0.86 3.85
C ILE A 24 7.77 0.94 4.93
N LEU A 25 7.52 0.36 6.11
CA LEU A 25 8.47 0.39 7.22
C LEU A 25 9.75 -0.37 6.88
N GLU A 26 9.64 -1.58 6.34
CA GLU A 26 10.78 -2.37 5.87
C GLU A 26 11.62 -1.58 4.87
N ARG A 27 10.97 -0.96 3.87
CA ARG A 27 11.66 -0.22 2.83
C ARG A 27 12.42 0.99 3.39
N ILE A 28 11.83 1.70 4.35
CA ILE A 28 12.47 2.86 4.96
C ILE A 28 13.57 2.41 5.95
N LEU A 29 13.30 1.41 6.77
CA LEU A 29 14.20 0.97 7.83
C LEU A 29 15.39 0.16 7.32
N TYR A 30 15.12 -0.83 6.46
CA TYR A 30 16.12 -1.81 6.05
C TYR A 30 16.85 -1.37 4.79
N ASP A 31 16.12 -1.04 3.72
CA ASP A 31 16.74 -0.61 2.46
C ASP A 31 17.23 0.84 2.60
N GLY A 32 16.39 1.72 3.14
CA GLY A 32 16.67 3.16 3.26
C GLY A 32 17.90 3.52 4.09
N ALA A 33 17.91 3.13 5.37
CA ALA A 33 19.01 3.47 6.26
C ALA A 33 20.33 2.86 5.78
N LYS A 34 20.30 1.64 5.25
CA LYS A 34 21.51 0.91 4.81
C LYS A 34 22.09 1.45 3.51
N GLU A 35 21.26 1.73 2.51
CA GLU A 35 21.71 2.31 1.24
C GLU A 35 22.24 3.73 1.44
N LEU A 36 21.53 4.56 2.20
CA LEU A 36 21.92 5.95 2.42
C LEU A 36 23.19 6.07 3.27
N ALA A 37 23.38 5.20 4.26
CA ALA A 37 24.61 5.17 5.05
C ALA A 37 25.86 4.79 4.24
N GLN A 38 25.70 4.10 3.09
CA GLN A 38 26.82 3.74 2.21
C GLN A 38 27.12 4.80 1.14
N VAL A 39 26.11 5.54 0.71
CA VAL A 39 26.19 6.45 -0.44
C VAL A 39 26.45 7.90 -0.01
N GLU A 40 25.90 8.33 1.12
CA GLU A 40 25.94 9.72 1.54
C GLU A 40 27.14 10.00 2.46
N SER A 41 27.81 11.14 2.24
CA SER A 41 28.97 11.56 3.03
C SER A 41 28.60 11.92 4.48
N ASP A 42 27.37 12.39 4.71
CA ASP A 42 26.79 12.61 6.02
C ASP A 42 25.82 11.47 6.35
N SER A 43 26.37 10.33 6.76
CA SER A 43 25.59 9.15 7.15
C SER A 43 24.91 9.30 8.50
N SER A 44 25.37 10.26 9.33
CA SER A 44 24.93 10.44 10.71
C SER A 44 23.44 10.80 10.82
N LYS A 45 22.91 11.54 9.84
CA LYS A 45 21.49 11.94 9.78
C LYS A 45 20.51 10.79 9.49
N TYR A 46 21.01 9.61 9.12
CA TYR A 46 20.19 8.42 8.88
C TYR A 46 20.28 7.40 10.04
N VAL A 47 21.02 7.73 11.10
CA VAL A 47 21.16 6.86 12.27
C VAL A 47 20.02 7.14 13.25
N LEU A 48 19.27 6.09 13.59
CA LEU A 48 18.19 6.16 14.57
C LEU A 48 18.70 6.63 15.94
N SER A 49 17.87 7.38 16.65
CA SER A 49 18.12 7.71 18.05
C SER A 49 18.26 6.44 18.90
N PRO A 50 19.09 6.44 19.97
CA PRO A 50 19.31 5.26 20.81
C PRO A 50 18.01 4.64 21.34
N ASP A 51 17.04 5.47 21.72
CA ASP A 51 15.74 5.05 22.25
C ASP A 51 14.87 4.31 21.21
N ASN A 52 15.13 4.53 19.92
CA ASN A 52 14.37 3.95 18.81
C ASN A 52 15.11 2.78 18.12
N GLN A 53 16.35 2.45 18.51
CA GLN A 53 17.12 1.38 17.87
C GLN A 53 16.43 0.02 18.04
N GLU A 54 16.05 -0.34 19.26
CA GLU A 54 15.35 -1.60 19.55
C GLU A 54 14.00 -1.68 18.81
N ILE A 55 13.28 -0.56 18.75
CA ILE A 55 12.01 -0.47 18.00
C ILE A 55 12.25 -0.68 16.50
N GLY A 56 13.30 -0.07 15.96
CA GLY A 56 13.71 -0.22 14.56
C GLY A 56 14.06 -1.65 14.21
N GLU A 57 14.83 -2.35 15.06
CA GLU A 57 15.18 -3.76 14.87
C GLU A 57 13.92 -4.65 14.88
N LYS A 58 13.06 -4.49 15.91
CA LYS A 58 11.78 -5.21 16.02
C LYS A 58 10.91 -5.03 14.77
N LEU A 59 10.75 -3.79 14.28
CA LEU A 59 9.91 -3.50 13.12
C LEU A 59 10.55 -3.95 11.80
N SER A 60 11.88 -3.91 11.68
CA SER A 60 12.61 -4.45 10.53
C SER A 60 12.44 -5.98 10.43
N GLU A 61 12.55 -6.70 11.55
CA GLU A 61 12.31 -8.14 11.59
C GLU A 61 10.88 -8.54 11.21
N ILE A 62 9.90 -7.72 11.61
CA ILE A 62 8.50 -7.91 11.20
C ILE A 62 8.34 -7.65 9.70
N GLY A 63 8.96 -6.58 9.20
CA GLY A 63 8.96 -6.20 7.78
C GLY A 63 9.43 -7.31 6.85
N ALA A 64 10.50 -8.01 7.25
CA ALA A 64 11.12 -9.09 6.47
C ALA A 64 10.27 -10.38 6.39
N LYS A 65 9.13 -10.47 7.10
CA LYS A 65 8.26 -11.65 7.11
C LYS A 65 7.08 -11.47 6.16
N LEU A 66 6.60 -12.56 5.57
CA LEU A 66 5.40 -12.54 4.71
C LEU A 66 4.08 -12.52 5.52
N ASP A 67 4.11 -13.04 6.75
CA ASP A 67 2.95 -13.07 7.64
C ASP A 67 3.06 -11.96 8.70
N TYR A 68 2.48 -10.81 8.36
CA TYR A 68 2.52 -9.64 9.23
C TYR A 68 1.54 -9.75 10.40
N PRO A 69 1.97 -9.41 11.63
CA PRO A 69 1.10 -9.42 12.79
C PRO A 69 0.00 -8.35 12.65
N LEU A 70 -1.10 -8.58 13.37
CA LEU A 70 -2.12 -7.56 13.54
C LEU A 70 -1.52 -6.33 14.20
N LEU A 71 -1.86 -5.15 13.67
CA LEU A 71 -1.44 -3.89 14.24
C LEU A 71 -2.21 -3.67 15.54
N ASN A 72 -1.56 -3.90 16.68
CA ASN A 72 -2.14 -3.68 18.01
C ASN A 72 -1.67 -2.34 18.59
N LYS A 73 -2.20 -1.94 19.75
CA LYS A 73 -1.87 -0.64 20.36
C LYS A 73 -0.37 -0.45 20.65
N GLU A 74 0.33 -1.52 21.02
CA GLU A 74 1.77 -1.47 21.29
C GLU A 74 2.55 -1.20 19.99
N LEU A 75 2.29 -1.99 18.93
CA LEU A 75 2.91 -1.80 17.63
C LEU A 75 2.58 -0.43 17.01
N VAL A 76 1.37 0.08 17.22
CA VAL A 76 1.01 1.45 16.80
C VAL A 76 1.90 2.50 17.48
N GLN A 77 2.18 2.34 18.78
CA GLN A 77 3.05 3.25 19.51
C GLN A 77 4.49 3.15 19.01
N ASP A 78 4.99 1.93 18.81
CA ASP A 78 6.32 1.66 18.26
C ASP A 78 6.49 2.29 16.88
N VAL A 79 5.57 1.99 15.95
CA VAL A 79 5.59 2.56 14.59
C VAL A 79 5.51 4.08 14.63
N ARG A 80 4.68 4.67 15.50
CA ARG A 80 4.57 6.12 15.63
C ARG A 80 5.86 6.76 16.15
N LYS A 81 6.44 6.21 17.22
CA LYS A 81 7.70 6.72 17.78
C LYS A 81 8.81 6.70 16.74
N LEU A 82 8.92 5.58 16.02
CA LEU A 82 9.91 5.42 14.98
C LEU A 82 9.64 6.35 13.79
N TRP A 83 8.39 6.50 13.36
CA TRP A 83 8.02 7.45 12.31
C TRP A 83 8.40 8.89 12.67
N GLN A 84 8.32 9.27 13.94
CA GLN A 84 8.69 10.61 14.42
C GLN A 84 10.20 10.80 14.57
N ASP A 85 11.01 9.75 14.44
CA ASP A 85 12.46 9.85 14.51
C ASP A 85 12.99 10.71 13.34
N PRO A 86 13.86 11.69 13.60
CA PRO A 86 14.44 12.53 12.55
C PRO A 86 15.14 11.73 11.45
N ALA A 87 15.81 10.63 11.79
CA ALA A 87 16.50 9.80 10.80
C ALA A 87 15.52 9.09 9.87
N ILE A 88 14.35 8.71 10.38
CA ILE A 88 13.27 8.12 9.57
C ILE A 88 12.65 9.15 8.64
N GLN A 89 12.41 10.37 9.13
CA GLN A 89 11.90 11.46 8.30
C GLN A 89 12.90 11.85 7.19
N GLU A 90 14.19 11.92 7.52
CA GLU A 90 15.24 12.20 6.55
C GLU A 90 15.35 11.07 5.51
N THR A 91 15.29 9.81 5.94
CA THR A 91 15.25 8.64 5.03
C THR A 91 14.01 8.66 4.14
N TYR A 92 12.84 8.96 4.71
CA TYR A 92 11.59 9.07 3.97
C TYR A 92 11.62 10.19 2.92
N SER A 93 12.33 11.30 3.17
CA SER A 93 12.51 12.36 2.17
C SER A 93 13.22 11.87 0.89
N ARG A 94 13.97 10.77 0.99
CA ARG A 94 14.64 10.07 -0.12
C ARG A 94 13.81 8.90 -0.65
N GLY A 95 12.53 8.82 -0.27
CA GLY A 95 11.62 7.73 -0.58
C GLY A 95 11.47 7.44 -2.08
N SER A 96 11.73 8.40 -2.97
CA SER A 96 11.72 8.18 -4.42
C SER A 96 12.81 7.20 -4.88
N ILE A 97 14.00 7.28 -4.29
CA ILE A 97 15.13 6.39 -4.61
C ILE A 97 14.86 5.00 -4.03
N LEU A 98 14.27 4.97 -2.84
CA LEU A 98 13.91 3.76 -2.11
C LEU A 98 12.62 3.11 -2.63
N GLN A 99 11.93 3.74 -3.59
CA GLN A 99 10.61 3.31 -4.09
C GLN A 99 9.57 3.11 -2.95
N VAL A 100 9.62 3.98 -1.94
CA VAL A 100 8.60 4.03 -0.89
C VAL A 100 7.25 4.39 -1.54
N PRO A 101 6.17 3.65 -1.24
CA PRO A 101 4.84 3.99 -1.74
C PRO A 101 4.41 5.41 -1.36
N ASP A 102 3.84 6.16 -2.32
CA ASP A 102 3.34 7.54 -2.12
C ASP A 102 2.28 7.67 -1.01
N CYS A 103 1.63 6.56 -0.66
CA CYS A 103 0.63 6.48 0.40
C CYS A 103 1.23 6.37 1.82
N ALA A 104 2.57 6.34 1.96
CA ALA A 104 3.23 6.15 3.25
C ALA A 104 2.76 7.15 4.31
N GLN A 105 2.84 8.45 4.02
CA GLN A 105 2.39 9.50 4.94
C GLN A 105 0.92 9.30 5.36
N TYR A 106 0.05 8.91 4.43
CA TYR A 106 -1.36 8.69 4.69
C TYR A 106 -1.56 7.57 5.73
N PHE A 107 -0.94 6.42 5.52
CA PHE A 107 -1.08 5.29 6.45
C PHE A 107 -0.42 5.57 7.80
N MET A 108 0.76 6.21 7.83
CA MET A 108 1.45 6.56 9.08
C MET A 108 0.65 7.57 9.91
N SER A 109 -0.09 8.48 9.26
CA SER A 109 -0.95 9.45 9.95
C SER A 109 -2.26 8.83 10.48
N ASN A 110 -2.60 7.61 10.07
CA ASN A 110 -3.88 6.96 10.39
C ASN A 110 -3.73 5.65 11.20
N LEU A 111 -2.57 5.41 11.82
CA LEU A 111 -2.24 4.13 12.47
C LEU A 111 -3.26 3.69 13.53
N ASP A 112 -3.81 4.61 14.32
CA ASP A 112 -4.79 4.28 15.36
C ASP A 112 -6.06 3.64 14.77
N ARG A 113 -6.64 4.30 13.77
CA ARG A 113 -7.82 3.81 13.05
C ARG A 113 -7.53 2.47 12.36
N LEU A 114 -6.34 2.33 11.78
CA LEU A 114 -5.90 1.11 11.10
C LEU A 114 -5.61 -0.07 12.06
N ALA A 115 -5.63 0.18 13.36
CA ALA A 115 -5.42 -0.80 14.43
C ALA A 115 -6.70 -1.13 15.21
N GLU A 116 -7.83 -0.53 14.86
CA GLU A 116 -9.13 -0.87 15.44
C GLU A 116 -9.47 -2.33 15.15
N VAL A 117 -10.01 -3.05 16.15
CA VAL A 117 -10.31 -4.48 16.03
C VAL A 117 -11.38 -4.75 14.97
N ASP A 118 -12.34 -3.84 14.86
CA ASP A 118 -13.45 -3.85 13.92
C ASP A 118 -13.22 -2.94 12.71
N TYR A 119 -11.98 -2.46 12.50
CA TYR A 119 -11.59 -1.58 11.41
C TYR A 119 -12.19 -1.99 10.06
N VAL A 120 -13.02 -1.12 9.48
CA VAL A 120 -13.54 -1.26 8.11
C VAL A 120 -12.85 -0.22 7.24
N PRO A 121 -12.15 -0.61 6.15
CA PRO A 121 -11.50 0.35 5.27
C PRO A 121 -12.51 1.35 4.68
N PRO A 122 -12.39 2.66 4.94
CA PRO A 122 -13.13 3.67 4.20
C PRO A 122 -12.69 3.72 2.73
N LYS A 123 -13.42 4.49 1.93
CA LYS A 123 -13.15 4.61 0.48
C LYS A 123 -11.73 5.12 0.21
N GLU A 124 -11.27 6.05 1.03
CA GLU A 124 -9.96 6.65 0.92
C GLU A 124 -8.85 5.61 1.10
N ASP A 125 -8.96 4.74 2.12
CA ASP A 125 -8.02 3.64 2.32
C ASP A 125 -7.97 2.69 1.13
N MET A 126 -9.13 2.40 0.52
CA MET A 126 -9.20 1.57 -0.70
C MET A 126 -8.51 2.23 -1.89
N LEU A 127 -8.61 3.56 -2.01
CA LEU A 127 -7.96 4.31 -3.08
C LEU A 127 -6.44 4.39 -2.88
N TYR A 128 -5.97 4.51 -1.64
CA TYR A 128 -4.54 4.54 -1.31
C TYR A 128 -3.88 3.15 -1.30
N ALA A 129 -4.64 2.10 -1.01
CA ALA A 129 -4.19 0.72 -1.09
C ALA A 129 -4.00 0.32 -2.56
N ARG A 130 -2.83 0.62 -3.12
CA ARG A 130 -2.44 0.14 -4.45
C ARG A 130 -2.32 -1.38 -4.41
N VAL A 131 -3.35 -2.07 -4.90
CA VAL A 131 -3.26 -3.48 -5.28
C VAL A 131 -2.77 -3.53 -6.71
N GLN A 132 -1.71 -4.30 -6.96
CA GLN A 132 -1.27 -4.53 -8.33
C GLN A 132 -2.35 -5.32 -9.09
N THR A 133 -2.92 -4.70 -10.13
CA THR A 133 -3.81 -5.40 -11.07
C THR A 133 -2.99 -6.41 -11.88
N ASN A 134 -3.34 -7.68 -11.77
CA ASN A 134 -2.78 -8.75 -12.59
C ASN A 134 -3.86 -9.21 -13.58
N GLY A 135 -3.51 -9.37 -14.86
CA GLY A 135 -4.49 -9.71 -15.90
C GLY A 135 -5.43 -8.56 -16.25
N ALA A 136 -6.67 -8.89 -16.62
CA ALA A 136 -7.69 -7.95 -17.04
C ALA A 136 -9.00 -8.22 -16.28
N VAL A 137 -9.62 -7.16 -15.77
CA VAL A 137 -10.90 -7.22 -15.07
C VAL A 137 -11.92 -6.40 -15.87
N GLU A 138 -13.03 -7.02 -16.26
CA GLU A 138 -14.15 -6.34 -16.91
C GLU A 138 -15.19 -5.92 -15.86
N VAL A 139 -15.56 -4.65 -15.88
CA VAL A 139 -16.67 -4.09 -15.10
C VAL A 139 -17.73 -3.58 -16.06
N GLN A 140 -18.94 -4.13 -15.94
CA GLN A 140 -20.10 -3.68 -16.70
C GLN A 140 -20.97 -2.75 -15.87
N PHE A 141 -21.35 -1.60 -16.42
CA PHE A 141 -22.27 -0.67 -15.77
C PHE A 141 -23.14 0.06 -16.78
N SER A 142 -24.32 0.49 -16.35
CA SER A 142 -25.19 1.36 -17.13
C SER A 142 -25.14 2.78 -16.57
N PRO A 143 -25.15 3.83 -17.41
CA PRO A 143 -25.19 5.20 -16.93
C PRO A 143 -26.45 5.45 -16.10
N LEU A 144 -26.28 6.26 -15.05
CA LEU A 144 -27.38 6.75 -14.22
C LEU A 144 -27.65 8.22 -14.56
N GLY A 145 -28.90 8.67 -14.44
CA GLY A 145 -29.28 10.09 -14.62
C GLY A 145 -29.90 10.43 -15.97
N GLU A 146 -30.10 11.73 -16.22
CA GLU A 146 -30.89 12.27 -17.35
C GLU A 146 -30.21 12.11 -18.72
N SER A 147 -28.89 11.90 -18.76
CA SER A 147 -28.14 11.61 -19.99
C SER A 147 -28.23 10.14 -20.43
N LYS A 148 -29.05 9.32 -19.77
CA LYS A 148 -29.23 7.90 -20.09
C LYS A 148 -29.99 7.74 -21.42
N ILE A 149 -29.33 7.15 -22.41
CA ILE A 149 -30.02 6.53 -23.54
C ILE A 149 -30.41 5.11 -23.10
N GLY A 150 -31.69 4.78 -23.24
CA GLY A 150 -32.23 3.53 -22.73
C GLY A 150 -31.54 2.31 -23.32
N GLY A 151 -31.05 1.40 -22.47
CA GLY A 151 -30.48 0.11 -22.87
C GLY A 151 -28.95 0.05 -23.00
N GLU A 152 -28.24 1.16 -22.77
CA GLU A 152 -26.78 1.17 -22.87
C GLU A 152 -26.09 0.45 -21.70
N VAL A 153 -25.12 -0.40 -22.03
CA VAL A 153 -24.21 -1.07 -21.09
C VAL A 153 -22.78 -0.74 -21.51
N TYR A 154 -22.06 -0.09 -20.60
CA TYR A 154 -20.65 0.22 -20.77
C TYR A 154 -19.82 -0.91 -20.18
N ARG A 155 -18.71 -1.23 -20.86
CA ARG A 155 -17.70 -2.17 -20.40
C ARG A 155 -16.41 -1.40 -20.13
N LEU A 156 -15.96 -1.41 -18.89
CA LEU A 156 -14.68 -0.86 -18.48
C LEU A 156 -13.72 -2.01 -18.21
N TYR A 157 -12.55 -1.98 -18.84
CA TYR A 157 -11.49 -2.95 -18.60
C TYR A 157 -10.39 -2.31 -17.76
N ASP A 158 -10.16 -2.82 -16.56
CA ASP A 158 -8.96 -2.52 -15.77
C ASP A 158 -7.87 -3.56 -16.07
N VAL A 159 -6.68 -3.10 -16.42
CA VAL A 159 -5.61 -3.95 -16.96
C VAL A 159 -4.29 -3.73 -16.25
N GLY A 160 -3.60 -4.82 -15.93
CA GLY A 160 -2.25 -4.75 -15.37
C GLY A 160 -1.28 -4.05 -16.31
N GLY A 161 -0.60 -3.01 -15.82
CA GLY A 161 0.37 -2.21 -16.59
C GLY A 161 1.80 -2.73 -16.57
N GLN A 162 2.10 -3.75 -15.77
CA GLN A 162 3.46 -4.32 -15.70
C GLN A 162 3.87 -5.00 -17.01
N ARG A 163 5.17 -5.09 -17.26
CA ARG A 163 5.73 -5.57 -18.55
C ARG A 163 5.20 -6.97 -18.94
N ASN A 164 4.99 -7.84 -17.96
CA ASN A 164 4.45 -9.18 -18.17
C ASN A 164 2.94 -9.17 -18.47
N ASP A 165 2.18 -8.27 -17.85
CA ASP A 165 0.73 -8.14 -18.08
C ASP A 165 0.40 -7.39 -19.36
N ARG A 166 1.25 -6.46 -19.83
CA ARG A 166 1.07 -5.76 -21.11
C ARG A 166 0.94 -6.70 -22.32
N ARG A 167 1.54 -7.89 -22.26
CA ARG A 167 1.38 -8.92 -23.31
C ARG A 167 -0.07 -9.40 -23.46
N LYS A 168 -0.89 -9.27 -22.41
CA LYS A 168 -2.29 -9.72 -22.38
C LYS A 168 -3.26 -8.68 -22.95
N TRP A 169 -2.81 -7.44 -23.18
CA TRP A 169 -3.67 -6.35 -23.64
C TRP A 169 -4.23 -6.61 -25.04
N ILE A 170 -3.47 -7.30 -25.91
CA ILE A 170 -3.89 -7.60 -27.29
C ILE A 170 -5.24 -8.34 -27.36
N HIS A 171 -5.52 -9.23 -26.40
CA HIS A 171 -6.77 -9.98 -26.33
C HIS A 171 -7.99 -9.11 -26.04
N LEU A 172 -7.80 -7.92 -25.48
CA LEU A 172 -8.89 -6.97 -25.19
C LEU A 172 -9.23 -6.11 -26.41
N PHE A 173 -8.25 -5.85 -27.28
CA PHE A 173 -8.46 -5.09 -28.51
C PHE A 173 -9.23 -5.90 -29.57
N GLU A 174 -9.13 -7.23 -29.56
CA GLU A 174 -9.93 -8.10 -30.43
C GLU A 174 -11.44 -8.00 -30.15
N VAL A 175 -11.81 -7.70 -28.89
CA VAL A 175 -13.21 -7.55 -28.46
C VAL A 175 -13.78 -6.15 -28.75
N LEU A 176 -12.91 -5.15 -28.95
CA LEU A 176 -13.30 -3.75 -29.20
C LEU A 176 -13.38 -3.37 -30.70
N MET A 177 -12.83 -4.21 -31.59
CA MET A 177 -12.82 -3.97 -33.05
C MET A 177 -13.89 -4.76 -33.83
N LEU A 178 -14.80 -5.46 -33.14
CA LEU A 178 -15.97 -6.14 -33.71
C LEU A 178 -17.25 -5.44 -33.26
#